data_AF-A0AAD6PKB8-F1
#
_entry.id   AF-A0AAD6PKB8-F1
#
_cell.length_a   1.000
_cell.length_b   1.000
_cell.length_c   1.000
_cell.angle_alpha   90.00
_cell.angle_beta   90.00
_cell.angle_gamma   90.00
#
_symmetry.space_group_name_H-M   'P 1'
#
loop_
_entity.id
_entity.type
_entity.pdbx_description
1 polymer ?
#
loop_
_entity_poly.entity_id
_entity_poly.type
_entity_poly.pdbx_seq_one_letter_code
_entity_poly.pdbx_strand_id
1 'polypeptide(L)'
;MADHIAAMEAQMVSERMRRKLSEVNSAAQVQLSPVQDHINFTLQQAYFKCAYECFDRRRKQEEISNCVEHCSVPVLNAQNHFENEMARFQEKLNRSLMVCQDKFETAKAQQLGSDAVNVSGVVR
;
A
#
# COMPACT_ATOMS: atom_id res chain seq x y z
N MET A 1 -28.14 -8.93 26.46
CA MET A 1 -26.73 -8.82 26.94
C MET A 1 -25.77 -9.60 26.06
N ALA A 2 -26.05 -10.85 25.68
CA ALA A 2 -25.19 -11.65 24.80
C ALA A 2 -24.89 -10.97 23.43
N ASP A 3 -25.90 -10.38 22.77
CA ASP A 3 -25.70 -9.69 21.48
C ASP A 3 -24.81 -8.44 21.57
N HIS A 4 -24.88 -7.69 22.67
CA HIS A 4 -24.04 -6.51 22.89
C HIS A 4 -22.57 -6.88 23.11
N ILE A 5 -22.31 -8.00 23.81
CA ILE A 5 -20.95 -8.52 24.01
C ILE A 5 -20.39 -8.99 22.66
N ALA A 6 -21.17 -9.71 21.87
CA ALA A 6 -20.76 -10.18 20.55
C ALA A 6 -20.49 -9.03 19.55
N ALA A 7 -21.24 -7.93 19.63
CA ALA A 7 -21.00 -6.73 18.83
C ALA A 7 -19.72 -6.00 19.27
N MET A 8 -19.47 -5.92 20.58
CA MET A 8 -18.27 -5.30 21.14
C MET A 8 -17.00 -6.06 20.76
N GLU A 9 -17.03 -7.40 20.78
CA GLU A 9 -15.90 -8.23 20.33
C GLU A 9 -15.57 -8.04 18.84
N ALA A 10 -16.58 -7.97 17.98
CA ALA A 10 -16.39 -7.71 16.55
C ALA A 10 -15.78 -6.32 16.32
N GLN A 11 -16.22 -5.30 17.06
CA GLN A 11 -15.62 -3.98 17.03
C GLN A 11 -14.15 -3.99 17.47
N MET A 12 -13.82 -4.67 18.57
CA MET A 12 -12.44 -4.78 19.04
C MET A 12 -11.52 -5.45 18.01
N VAL A 13 -11.98 -6.50 17.35
CA VAL A 13 -11.21 -7.17 16.30
C VAL A 13 -11.03 -6.27 15.09
N SER A 14 -12.08 -5.57 14.67
CA SER A 14 -12.03 -4.60 13.57
C SER A 14 -11.04 -3.47 13.85
N GLU A 15 -11.04 -2.92 15.06
CA GLU A 15 -10.07 -1.91 15.50
C GLU A 15 -8.64 -2.44 15.50
N ARG A 16 -8.42 -3.64 16.06
CA ARG A 16 -7.08 -4.26 16.10
C ARG A 16 -6.52 -4.45 14.69
N MET A 17 -7.35 -4.90 13.75
CA MET A 17 -6.95 -5.08 12.36
C MET A 17 -6.63 -3.73 11.70
N ARG A 18 -7.43 -2.68 11.93
CA ARG A 18 -7.12 -1.31 11.42
C ARG A 18 -5.81 -0.77 11.99
N ARG A 19 -5.51 -1.00 13.26
CA ARG A 19 -4.22 -0.59 13.86
C ARG A 19 -3.06 -1.30 13.17
N LYS A 20 -3.15 -2.63 13.00
CA LYS A 20 -2.14 -3.41 12.28
C LYS A 20 -1.95 -2.97 10.84
N LEU A 21 -3.04 -2.62 10.14
CA LEU A 21 -2.99 -2.05 8.80
C LEU A 21 -2.17 -0.76 8.77
N SER A 22 -2.44 0.15 9.70
CA SER A 22 -1.72 1.43 9.82
C SER A 22 -0.24 1.22 10.13
N GLU A 23 0.10 0.29 11.02
CA GLU A 23 1.49 -0.08 11.33
C GLU A 23 2.23 -0.60 10.10
N VAL A 24 1.62 -1.52 9.34
CA VAL A 24 2.23 -2.07 8.12
C VAL A 24 2.41 -0.99 7.05
N ASN A 25 1.42 -0.12 6.86
CA ASN A 25 1.51 0.97 5.91
C ASN A 25 2.63 1.95 6.29
N SER A 26 2.74 2.31 7.57
CA SER A 26 3.81 3.16 8.07
C SER A 26 5.19 2.51 7.91
N ALA A 27 5.32 1.23 8.27
CA ALA A 27 6.57 0.50 8.10
C ALA A 27 7.00 0.43 6.63
N ALA A 28 6.07 0.18 5.70
CA ALA A 28 6.35 0.19 4.27
C ALA A 28 6.87 1.55 3.80
N GLN A 29 6.25 2.65 4.22
CA GLN A 29 6.71 4.01 3.89
C GLN A 29 8.12 4.27 4.41
N VAL A 30 8.43 3.88 5.65
CA VAL A 30 9.77 4.04 6.22
C VAL A 30 10.81 3.21 5.46
N GLN A 31 10.51 1.94 5.21
CA GLN A 31 11.45 1.03 4.52
C GLN A 31 11.70 1.43 3.07
N LEU A 32 10.71 2.04 2.41
CA LEU A 32 10.79 2.45 1.02
C LEU A 32 11.21 3.92 0.84
N SER A 33 11.32 4.69 1.93
CA SER A 33 11.82 6.06 1.90
C SER A 33 13.18 6.22 1.20
N PRO A 34 14.16 5.30 1.32
CA PRO A 34 15.44 5.45 0.61
C PRO A 34 15.31 5.38 -0.91
N VAL A 35 14.29 4.67 -1.43
CA VAL A 35 14.01 4.62 -2.88
C VAL A 35 13.50 5.96 -3.35
N GLN A 36 12.57 6.56 -2.59
CA GLN A 36 12.05 7.89 -2.88
C GLN A 36 13.14 8.97 -2.77
N ASP A 37 14.01 8.88 -1.77
CA ASP A 37 15.18 9.75 -1.65
C ASP A 37 16.14 9.59 -2.84
N HIS A 38 16.36 8.37 -3.33
CA HIS A 38 17.18 8.15 -4.51
C HIS A 38 16.58 8.83 -5.75
N ILE A 39 15.26 8.73 -5.94
CA ILE A 39 14.57 9.42 -7.03
C ILE A 39 14.71 10.95 -6.88
N ASN A 40 14.42 11.48 -5.69
CA ASN A 40 14.39 12.91 -5.41
C ASN A 40 15.76 13.58 -5.40
N PHE A 41 16.80 12.91 -4.91
CA PHE A 41 18.12 13.52 -4.78
C PHE A 41 19.10 13.04 -5.84
N THR A 42 19.08 11.76 -6.22
CA THR A 42 20.05 11.23 -7.19
C THR A 42 19.56 11.40 -8.62
N LEU A 43 18.37 10.91 -8.93
CA LEU A 43 17.85 10.96 -10.30
C LEU A 43 17.46 12.39 -10.71
N GLN A 44 16.81 13.17 -9.83
CA GLN A 44 16.54 14.58 -10.14
C GLN A 44 17.82 15.39 -10.33
N GLN A 45 18.86 15.17 -9.52
CA GLN A 45 20.13 15.87 -9.71
C GLN A 45 20.76 15.52 -11.08
N ALA A 46 20.73 14.23 -11.47
CA ALA A 46 21.20 13.80 -12.78
C ALA A 46 20.39 14.42 -13.92
N TYR A 47 19.06 14.48 -13.77
CA TYR A 47 18.17 15.17 -14.71
C TYR A 47 18.57 16.63 -14.90
N PHE A 48 18.74 17.40 -13.81
CA PHE A 48 19.10 18.81 -13.91
C PHE A 48 20.48 19.02 -14.54
N LYS A 49 21.47 18.18 -14.22
CA LYS A 49 22.80 18.22 -14.86
C LYS A 49 22.70 17.96 -16.37
N CYS A 50 21.99 16.91 -16.77
CA CYS A 50 21.75 16.57 -18.17
C CYS A 50 21.01 17.71 -18.91
N ALA A 51 19.94 18.22 -18.31
CA ALA A 51 19.14 19.29 -18.91
C ALA A 51 19.95 20.58 -19.08
N TYR A 52 20.83 20.91 -18.13
CA TYR A 52 21.74 22.06 -18.24
C TYR A 52 22.65 21.94 -19.47
N GLU A 53 23.20 20.75 -19.73
CA GLU A 53 24.08 20.48 -20.88
C GLU A 53 23.33 20.54 -22.23
N CYS A 54 22.00 20.42 -22.25
CA CYS A 54 21.19 20.55 -23.47
C CYS A 54 21.15 21.98 -24.02
N PHE A 55 21.40 23.01 -23.21
CA PHE A 55 21.29 24.42 -23.62
C PHE A 55 22.53 24.90 -24.38
N ASP A 56 22.59 24.56 -25.68
CA ASP A 56 23.65 24.97 -26.60
C ASP A 56 23.12 25.95 -27.65
N ARG A 57 23.78 27.12 -27.79
CA ARG A 57 23.42 28.16 -28.77
C ARG A 57 23.51 27.70 -30.23
N ARG A 58 24.23 26.60 -30.50
CA ARG A 58 24.38 26.02 -31.83
C ARG A 58 23.19 25.14 -32.24
N ARG A 59 22.37 24.71 -31.27
CA ARG A 59 21.23 23.83 -31.49
C ARG A 59 19.95 24.62 -31.75
N LYS A 60 19.03 24.02 -32.49
CA LYS A 60 17.67 24.55 -32.67
C LYS A 60 16.83 24.29 -31.41
N GLN A 61 15.79 25.08 -31.21
CA GLN A 61 14.89 24.94 -30.05
C GLN A 61 14.29 23.53 -29.92
N GLU A 62 13.89 22.91 -31.03
CA GLU A 62 13.34 21.54 -31.04
C GLU A 62 14.36 20.49 -30.58
N GLU A 63 15.64 20.64 -30.97
CA GLU A 63 16.72 19.75 -30.56
C GLU A 63 17.01 19.89 -29.05
N ILE A 64 16.89 21.11 -28.52
CA ILE A 64 17.00 21.38 -27.09
C ILE A 64 15.82 20.73 -26.34
N SER A 65 14.59 20.89 -26.82
CA SER A 65 13.39 20.28 -26.21
C SER A 65 13.51 18.76 -26.13
N ASN A 66 13.82 18.11 -27.26
CA ASN A 66 13.96 16.66 -27.32
C ASN A 66 15.09 16.13 -26.40
N CYS A 67 16.19 16.88 -26.28
CA CYS A 67 17.28 16.57 -25.35
C CYS A 67 16.81 16.60 -23.89
N VAL A 68 16.11 17.69 -23.48
CA VAL A 68 15.59 17.84 -22.11
C VAL A 68 14.53 16.78 -21.80
N GLU A 69 13.67 16.46 -22.77
CA GLU A 69 12.69 15.38 -22.65
C GLU A 69 13.39 14.05 -22.38
N HIS A 70 14.42 13.69 -23.15
CA HIS A 70 15.23 12.48 -22.92
C HIS A 70 15.88 12.46 -21.53
N CYS A 71 16.39 13.59 -21.05
CA CYS A 71 16.96 13.70 -19.71
C CYS A 71 15.92 13.41 -18.61
N SER A 72 14.63 13.71 -18.85
CA SER A 72 13.56 13.53 -17.87
C SER A 72 13.03 12.09 -17.78
N VAL A 73 13.20 11.29 -18.84
CA VAL A 73 12.65 9.92 -18.91
C VAL A 73 13.05 9.05 -17.71
N PRO A 74 14.33 9.01 -17.26
CA PRO A 74 14.72 8.16 -16.14
C PRO A 74 14.01 8.53 -14.82
N VAL A 75 13.90 9.82 -14.50
CA VAL A 75 13.25 10.26 -13.26
C VAL A 75 11.75 10.03 -13.31
N LEU A 76 11.10 10.30 -14.45
CA LEU A 76 9.67 10.06 -14.61
C LEU A 76 9.34 8.56 -14.55
N ASN A 77 10.13 7.71 -15.20
CA ASN A 77 9.93 6.27 -15.15
C ASN A 77 10.09 5.71 -13.73
N ALA A 78 11.13 6.14 -13.01
CA ALA A 78 11.36 5.68 -11.64
C ALA A 78 10.25 6.15 -10.69
N GLN A 79 9.83 7.41 -10.79
CA GLN A 79 8.73 7.98 -10.01
C GLN A 79 7.42 7.22 -10.27
N ASN A 80 7.03 7.08 -11.55
CA ASN A 80 5.81 6.37 -11.93
C ASN A 80 5.84 4.91 -11.49
N HIS A 81 6.98 4.23 -11.62
CA HIS A 81 7.09 2.84 -11.17
C HIS A 81 6.90 2.71 -9.66
N PHE A 82 7.57 3.57 -8.88
CA PHE A 82 7.46 3.58 -7.44
C PHE A 82 6.02 3.85 -6.96
N GLU A 83 5.36 4.88 -7.51
CA GLU A 83 3.99 5.23 -7.17
C GLU A 83 3.00 4.10 -7.51
N ASN A 84 3.17 3.47 -8.68
CA ASN A 84 2.32 2.35 -9.10
C ASN A 84 2.47 1.14 -8.17
N GLU A 85 3.70 0.77 -7.81
CA GLU A 85 3.93 -0.35 -6.89
C GLU A 85 3.42 -0.04 -5.48
N MET A 86 3.54 1.22 -5.01
CA MET A 86 2.95 1.66 -3.75
C MET A 86 1.42 1.61 -3.75
N ALA A 87 0.78 2.04 -4.85
CA ALA A 87 -0.67 1.94 -5.00
C ALA A 87 -1.14 0.48 -4.97
N ARG A 88 -0.44 -0.41 -5.69
CA ARG A 88 -0.72 -1.86 -5.70
C ARG A 88 -0.52 -2.48 -4.32
N PHE A 89 0.50 -2.06 -3.59
CA PHE A 89 0.74 -2.50 -2.22
C PHE A 89 -0.43 -2.12 -1.31
N GLN A 90 -0.86 -0.85 -1.35
CA GLN A 90 -2.00 -0.38 -0.55
C GLN A 90 -3.29 -1.12 -0.91
N GLU A 91 -3.54 -1.37 -2.19
CA GLU A 91 -4.71 -2.13 -2.63
C GLU A 91 -4.70 -3.57 -2.07
N LYS A 92 -3.58 -4.29 -2.22
CA LYS A 92 -3.42 -5.65 -1.68
C LYS A 92 -3.57 -5.69 -0.17
N LEU A 93 -3.05 -4.67 0.52
CA LEU A 93 -3.12 -4.57 1.96
C LEU A 93 -4.58 -4.33 2.43
N ASN A 94 -5.32 -3.43 1.77
CA ASN A 94 -6.74 -3.22 2.03
C ASN A 94 -7.60 -4.45 1.74
N ARG A 95 -7.32 -5.17 0.65
CA ARG A 95 -7.97 -6.46 0.36
C ARG A 95 -7.66 -7.51 1.44
N SER A 96 -6.43 -7.52 1.94
CA SER A 96 -6.03 -8.43 3.03
C SER A 96 -6.82 -8.16 4.31
N LEU A 97 -7.11 -6.89 4.62
CA LEU A 97 -8.00 -6.53 5.74
C LEU A 97 -9.40 -7.14 5.58
N MET A 98 -10.01 -7.01 4.40
CA MET A 98 -11.33 -7.58 4.11
C MET A 98 -11.34 -9.10 4.31
N VAL A 99 -10.33 -9.79 3.78
CA VAL A 99 -10.19 -11.25 3.94
C VAL A 99 -10.02 -11.65 5.41
N CYS A 100 -9.26 -10.88 6.18
CA CYS A 100 -9.10 -11.12 7.62
C CYS A 100 -10.43 -10.97 8.37
N GLN A 101 -11.24 -9.97 8.03
CA GLN A 101 -12.57 -9.76 8.61
C GLN A 101 -13.52 -10.89 8.24
N ASP A 102 -13.60 -11.27 6.97
CA ASP A 102 -14.47 -12.36 6.52
C ASP A 102 -14.13 -13.69 7.21
N LYS A 103 -12.84 -13.99 7.37
CA LYS A 103 -12.38 -15.19 8.09
C LYS A 103 -12.77 -15.16 9.57
N PHE A 104 -12.72 -13.98 10.21
CA PHE A 104 -13.14 -13.83 11.59
C PHE A 104 -14.65 -14.09 11.74
N GLU A 105 -15.48 -13.46 10.90
CA GLU A 105 -16.94 -13.66 10.94
C GLU A 105 -17.32 -15.11 10.62
N THR A 106 -16.64 -15.74 9.65
CA THR A 106 -16.86 -17.16 9.31
C THR A 106 -16.52 -18.08 10.49
N ALA A 107 -15.37 -17.87 11.13
CA ALA A 107 -14.96 -18.67 12.29
C ALA A 107 -15.93 -18.49 13.47
N LYS A 108 -16.39 -17.26 13.71
CA LYS A 108 -17.40 -16.96 14.74
C LYS A 108 -18.72 -17.66 14.47
N ALA A 109 -19.21 -17.64 13.22
CA ALA A 109 -20.44 -18.34 12.83
C ALA A 109 -20.33 -19.86 13.01
N GLN A 110 -19.17 -20.45 12.67
CA GLN A 110 -18.90 -21.88 12.88
C GLN A 110 -18.85 -22.26 14.36
N GLN A 111 -18.32 -21.38 15.22
CA GLN A 111 -18.27 -21.61 16.65
C GLN A 111 -19.67 -21.63 17.27
N LEU A 112 -20.53 -20.67 16.89
CA LEU A 112 -21.95 -20.66 17.28
C LEU A 112 -22.69 -21.93 16.83
N GLY A 113 -22.41 -22.44 15.62
CA GLY A 113 -22.98 -23.69 15.14
C GLY A 113 -22.46 -24.93 15.89
N SER A 114 -21.19 -24.95 16.26
CA SER A 114 -20.57 -26.05 17.02
C SER A 114 -21.07 -26.12 18.46
N ASP A 115 -21.25 -24.96 19.10
CA ASP A 115 -21.82 -24.86 20.45
C ASP A 115 -23.29 -25.32 20.47
N ALA A 116 -24.07 -25.01 19.43
CA ALA A 116 -25.46 -25.48 19.29
C ALA A 116 -25.56 -27.01 19.11
N VAL A 117 -24.63 -27.63 18.37
CA VAL A 117 -24.54 -29.09 18.20
C VAL A 117 -24.10 -29.78 19.49
N ASN A 118 -23.19 -29.17 20.25
CA ASN A 118 -22.70 -29.73 21.52
C ASN A 118 -23.78 -29.67 22.64
N VAL A 119 -24.67 -28.67 22.61
CA VAL A 119 -25.83 -28.59 23.52
C VAL A 119 -26.92 -29.62 23.18
N SER A 120 -27.02 -30.04 21.91
CA SER A 120 -28.02 -31.04 21.47
C SER A 120 -27.56 -32.50 21.65
N GLY A 121 -26.32 -32.74 22.08
CA GLY A 121 -25.70 -34.07 22.22
C GLY A 121 -25.80 -34.73 23.60
N VAL A 122 -26.49 -34.12 24.57
CA VAL A 122 -26.74 -34.73 25.91
C VAL A 122 -28.22 -35.07 26.06
N VAL A 123 -28.68 -36.08 25.32
CA VAL A 123 -29.84 -36.88 25.72
C VAL A 123 -29.43 -38.34 25.49
N ARG A 124 -29.00 -38.99 26.57
CA ARG A 124 -29.03 -40.45 26.70
C ARG A 124 -30.45 -40.89 27.02
#